data_AF-A0A8X6I799-F1
#
_entry.id   AF-A0A8X6I799-F1
#
_cell.length_a   1.000
_cell.length_b   1.000
_cell.length_c   1.000
_cell.angle_alpha   90.00
_cell.angle_beta   90.00
_cell.angle_gamma   90.00
#
_symmetry.space_group_name_H-M   'P 1'
#
loop_
_entity.id
_entity.type
_entity.pdbx_description
1 polymer ?
#
loop_
_entity_poly.entity_id
_entity_poly.type
_entity_poly.pdbx_seq_one_letter_code
_entity_poly.pdbx_strand_id
1 'polypeptide(L)'
;MAHEENEEFPGRLLHQAALWGNAELLEDLLHGEMLVYLNKTDSHGRTALHAAATNENETCTRILLQAGANPNIASDLTEQFKVRYLNFSFSVLSICFYF
;
A
#
# COMPACT_ATOMS: atom_id res chain seq x y z
N MET A 1 -16.81 -0.42 23.07
CA MET A 1 -16.76 -1.91 23.07
C MET A 1 -16.61 -2.29 21.60
N ALA A 2 -15.48 -2.77 21.10
CA ALA A 2 -14.46 -3.64 21.66
C ALA A 2 -13.08 -3.30 21.04
N HIS A 3 -12.05 -3.26 21.90
CA HIS A 3 -10.64 -3.58 21.60
C HIS A 3 -10.05 -3.13 20.24
N GLU A 4 -9.78 -1.83 20.05
CA GLU A 4 -8.62 -1.43 19.22
C GLU A 4 -7.36 -1.61 20.07
N GLU A 5 -7.10 -2.86 20.45
CA GLU A 5 -5.79 -3.21 20.97
C GLU A 5 -4.79 -2.87 19.88
N ASN A 6 -3.81 -2.08 20.30
CA ASN A 6 -2.65 -1.69 19.52
C ASN A 6 -1.92 -2.94 19.00
N GLU A 7 -2.41 -3.53 17.92
CA GLU A 7 -1.57 -4.28 17.00
C GLU A 7 -0.67 -3.25 16.31
N GLU A 8 0.30 -2.74 17.06
CA GLU A 8 1.51 -2.11 16.53
C GLU A 8 2.27 -3.19 15.78
N PHE A 9 1.83 -3.46 14.55
CA PHE A 9 2.63 -4.21 13.62
C PHE A 9 3.65 -3.26 12.99
N PRO A 10 4.87 -3.76 12.72
CA PRO A 10 5.88 -2.96 12.04
C PRO A 10 5.38 -2.58 10.64
N GLY A 11 5.26 -1.27 10.38
CA GLY A 11 4.66 -0.73 9.15
C GLY A 11 3.23 -0.18 9.30
N ARG A 12 2.64 -0.15 10.50
CA ARG A 12 1.33 0.48 10.77
C ARG A 12 1.24 1.91 10.24
N LEU A 13 2.28 2.71 10.46
CA LEU A 13 2.35 4.10 9.99
C LEU A 13 2.27 4.21 8.46
N LEU A 14 2.89 3.28 7.71
CA LEU A 14 2.75 3.24 6.24
C LEU A 14 1.32 2.94 5.82
N HIS A 15 0.65 2.03 6.51
CA HIS A 15 -0.76 1.71 6.23
C HIS A 15 -1.65 2.90 6.49
N GLN A 16 -1.41 3.62 7.58
CA GLN A 16 -2.23 4.76 7.98
C GLN A 16 -2.01 5.98 7.07
N ALA A 17 -0.75 6.28 6.71
CA ALA A 17 -0.42 7.31 5.73
C ALA A 17 -1.07 7.00 4.36
N ALA A 18 -0.96 5.76 3.90
CA ALA A 18 -1.58 5.31 2.66
C ALA A 18 -3.12 5.36 2.71
N LEU A 19 -3.73 4.89 3.81
CA LEU A 19 -5.17 4.88 4.02
C LEU A 19 -5.74 6.30 4.04
N TRP A 20 -5.07 7.23 4.69
CA TRP A 20 -5.50 8.63 4.76
C TRP A 20 -5.13 9.42 3.51
N GLY A 21 -4.38 8.82 2.57
CA GLY A 21 -3.96 9.49 1.36
C GLY A 21 -2.89 10.57 1.58
N ASN A 22 -2.16 10.49 2.70
CA ASN A 22 -1.13 11.44 3.06
C ASN A 22 0.19 11.09 2.36
N ALA A 23 0.31 11.53 1.11
CA ALA A 23 1.47 11.27 0.25
C ALA A 23 2.79 11.80 0.82
N GLU A 24 2.78 13.00 1.41
CA GLU A 24 3.97 13.64 1.98
C GLU A 24 4.53 12.81 3.14
N LEU A 25 3.66 12.45 4.10
CA LEU A 25 4.05 11.56 5.19
C LEU A 25 4.51 10.20 4.65
N LEU A 26 3.85 9.66 3.63
CA LEU A 26 4.23 8.38 3.04
C LEU A 26 5.64 8.44 2.43
N GLU A 27 5.99 9.50 1.72
CA GLU A 27 7.33 9.70 1.17
C GLU A 27 8.39 9.80 2.27
N ASP A 28 8.16 10.63 3.29
CA ASP A 28 9.08 10.77 4.43
C ASP A 28 9.36 9.43 5.12
N LEU A 29 8.30 8.64 5.31
CA LEU A 29 8.39 7.31 5.91
C LEU A 29 9.18 6.32 5.03
N LEU A 30 9.01 6.37 3.71
CA LEU A 30 9.69 5.49 2.77
C LEU A 30 11.15 5.88 2.55
N HIS A 31 11.49 7.16 2.70
CA HIS A 31 12.88 7.62 2.72
C HIS A 31 13.63 7.22 4.00
N GLY A 32 12.90 6.88 5.07
CA GLY A 32 13.46 6.39 6.32
C GLY A 32 13.64 4.87 6.39
N GLU A 33 13.76 4.36 7.62
CA GLU A 33 13.95 2.92 7.89
C GLU A 33 12.69 2.08 7.62
N MET A 34 11.55 2.72 7.33
CA MET A 34 10.28 2.03 7.15
C MET A 34 10.12 1.36 5.78
N LEU A 35 11.03 1.59 4.83
CA LEU A 35 11.08 0.86 3.56
C LEU A 35 11.10 -0.67 3.77
N VAL A 36 11.76 -1.15 4.84
CA VAL A 36 11.80 -2.59 5.18
C VAL A 36 10.42 -3.19 5.51
N TYR A 37 9.45 -2.33 5.85
CA TYR A 37 8.08 -2.70 6.18
C TYR A 37 7.07 -2.43 5.06
N LEU A 38 7.53 -2.01 3.88
CA LEU A 38 6.67 -1.68 2.74
C LEU A 38 5.70 -2.81 2.36
N ASN A 39 6.22 -4.04 2.38
CA ASN A 39 5.49 -5.27 2.05
C ASN A 39 5.00 -6.02 3.30
N LYS A 40 5.12 -5.43 4.49
CA LYS A 40 4.54 -6.04 5.69
C LYS A 40 3.03 -5.97 5.62
N THR A 41 2.43 -7.05 6.07
CA THR A 41 0.98 -7.17 6.15
C THR A 41 0.50 -6.89 7.56
N ASP A 42 -0.68 -6.31 7.69
CA ASP A 42 -1.42 -6.26 8.94
C ASP A 42 -2.01 -7.64 9.30
N SER A 43 -2.77 -7.71 10.39
CA SER A 43 -3.48 -8.92 10.85
C SER A 43 -4.52 -9.46 9.86
N HIS A 44 -4.90 -8.68 8.84
CA HIS A 44 -5.85 -9.04 7.80
C HIS A 44 -5.13 -9.38 6.47
N GLY A 45 -3.79 -9.50 6.49
CA GLY A 45 -2.99 -9.76 5.30
C GLY A 45 -2.87 -8.55 4.36
N ARG A 46 -3.34 -7.35 4.75
CA ARG A 46 -3.31 -6.15 3.90
C ARG A 46 -1.95 -5.48 4.01
N THR A 47 -1.47 -4.93 2.91
CA THR A 47 -0.25 -4.10 2.84
C THR A 47 -0.60 -2.62 2.74
N ALA A 48 0.39 -1.74 2.87
CA ALA A 48 0.18 -0.29 2.68
C ALA A 48 -0.42 0.02 1.29
N LEU A 49 -0.09 -0.78 0.27
CA LEU A 49 -0.63 -0.66 -1.08
C LEU A 49 -2.13 -0.98 -1.15
N HIS A 50 -2.61 -1.90 -0.32
CA HIS A 50 -4.05 -2.17 -0.18
C HIS A 50 -4.77 -1.01 0.51
N ALA A 51 -4.14 -0.39 1.50
CA ALA A 51 -4.69 0.77 2.19
C ALA A 51 -4.84 1.98 1.25
N ALA A 52 -3.82 2.28 0.44
CA ALA A 52 -3.91 3.33 -0.59
C ALA A 52 -5.02 3.07 -1.62
N ALA A 53 -5.17 1.81 -2.05
CA ALA A 53 -6.19 1.41 -3.02
C ALA A 53 -7.62 1.49 -2.46
N THR A 54 -7.79 1.27 -1.15
CA THR A 54 -9.08 1.40 -0.47
C THR A 54 -9.59 2.84 -0.49
N ASN A 55 -8.67 3.80 -0.40
CA ASN A 55 -8.98 5.23 -0.43
C ASN A 55 -8.97 5.83 -1.86
N GLU A 56 -8.84 4.99 -2.90
CA GLU A 56 -8.75 5.40 -4.31
C GLU A 56 -7.65 6.45 -4.56
N ASN A 57 -6.59 6.45 -3.72
CA ASN A 57 -5.55 7.46 -3.78
C ASN A 57 -4.44 7.05 -4.74
N GLU A 58 -4.50 7.60 -5.95
CA GLU A 58 -3.51 7.36 -7.00
C GLU A 58 -2.10 7.76 -6.57
N THR A 59 -1.95 8.91 -5.92
CA THR A 59 -0.64 9.45 -5.55
C THR A 59 0.07 8.51 -4.57
N CYS A 60 -0.60 8.08 -3.51
CA CYS A 60 -0.04 7.12 -2.55
C CYS A 60 0.24 5.77 -3.20
N THR A 61 -0.66 5.31 -4.08
CA THR A 61 -0.48 4.07 -4.84
C THR A 61 0.79 4.12 -5.69
N ARG A 62 1.00 5.24 -6.41
CA ARG A 62 2.20 5.46 -7.21
C ARG A 62 3.47 5.50 -6.37
N ILE A 63 3.47 6.24 -5.27
CA ILE A 63 4.62 6.34 -4.35
C ILE A 63 5.01 4.95 -3.84
N LEU A 64 4.03 4.14 -3.40
CA LEU A 64 4.28 2.80 -2.90
C LEU A 64 4.85 1.88 -3.98
N LEU A 65 4.30 1.94 -5.20
CA LEU A 65 4.82 1.16 -6.33
C LEU A 65 6.23 1.60 -6.72
N GLN A 66 6.51 2.91 -6.73
CA GLN A 66 7.85 3.46 -6.97
C GLN A 66 8.85 3.05 -5.89
N ALA A 67 8.40 2.90 -4.64
CA ALA A 67 9.21 2.38 -3.54
C ALA A 67 9.43 0.85 -3.60
N GLY A 68 8.84 0.14 -4.56
CA GLY A 68 8.98 -1.31 -4.73
C GLY A 68 7.94 -2.14 -3.99
N ALA A 69 6.75 -1.58 -3.71
CA ALA A 69 5.65 -2.34 -3.12
C ALA A 69 5.20 -3.45 -4.07
N ASN A 70 4.97 -4.63 -3.51
CA ASN A 70 4.54 -5.79 -4.27
C ASN A 70 3.01 -5.85 -4.36
N PRO A 71 2.41 -5.63 -5.56
CA PRO A 71 0.97 -5.69 -5.75
C PRO A 71 0.41 -7.12 -5.75
N ASN A 72 1.27 -8.14 -5.81
CA ASN A 72 0.84 -9.54 -5.86
C ASN A 72 0.64 -10.17 -4.48
N ILE A 73 0.86 -9.42 -3.40
CA ILE A 73 0.63 -9.93 -2.04
C ILE A 73 -0.87 -10.09 -1.86
N ALA A 74 -1.31 -11.35 -1.68
CA ALA A 74 -2.71 -11.66 -1.42
C ALA A 74 -3.08 -11.15 -0.02
N SER A 75 -4.07 -10.26 0.03
CA SER A 75 -4.82 -9.94 1.24
C SER A 75 -6.23 -10.52 1.12
N ASP A 76 -6.94 -10.65 2.23
CA ASP A 76 -8.32 -11.17 2.25
C ASP A 76 -9.26 -10.39 1.30
N LEU A 77 -8.89 -9.14 0.97
CA LEU A 77 -9.64 -8.25 0.09
C LEU A 77 -9.21 -8.32 -1.39
N THR A 78 -8.08 -8.96 -1.73
CA THR A 78 -7.48 -8.89 -3.09
C THR A 78 -8.36 -9.42 -4.21
N GLU A 79 -9.20 -10.42 -3.99
CA GLU A 79 -10.04 -11.00 -5.04
C GLU A 79 -11.02 -9.98 -5.64
N GLN A 80 -11.44 -8.96 -4.87
CA GLN A 80 -12.30 -7.88 -5.35
C GLN A 80 -11.51 -6.72 -5.99
N PHE A 81 -10.29 -6.45 -5.49
CA PHE A 81 -9.47 -5.30 -5.92
C PHE A 81 -8.57 -5.59 -7.13
N LYS A 82 -8.25 -6.85 -7.42
CA LYS A 82 -7.43 -7.28 -8.60
C LYS A 82 -7.99 -6.71 -9.91
N VAL A 83 -9.32 -6.67 -10.02
CA VAL A 83 -10.04 -6.15 -11.20
C VAL A 83 -9.90 -4.62 -11.33
N ARG A 84 -9.75 -3.88 -10.23
CA ARG A 84 -9.58 -2.41 -10.23
C ARG A 84 -8.14 -2.00 -10.50
N TYR A 85 -7.15 -2.70 -9.91
CA TYR A 85 -5.72 -2.45 -10.18
C TYR A 85 -5.35 -2.68 -11.65
N LEU A 86 -5.88 -3.74 -12.28
CA LEU A 86 -5.63 -4.03 -13.69
C LEU A 86 -6.31 -3.00 -14.63
N ASN A 87 -7.41 -2.38 -14.23
CA ASN A 87 -8.05 -1.30 -15.00
C ASN A 87 -7.46 0.09 -14.73
N PHE A 88 -6.81 0.29 -13.59
CA PHE A 88 -5.99 1.47 -13.32
C PHE A 88 -4.73 1.51 -14.22
N SER A 89 -4.32 0.33 -14.68
CA SER A 89 -3.16 0.10 -15.53
C SER A 89 -3.45 0.17 -17.03
N PHE A 90 -4.05 1.25 -17.52
CA PHE A 90 -3.76 1.70 -18.90
C PHE A 90 -2.71 2.81 -18.96
N SER A 91 -2.33 3.41 -17.82
CA SER A 91 -1.26 4.43 -17.76
C SER A 91 0.05 3.92 -17.13
N VAL A 92 0.01 3.04 -16.13
CA VAL A 92 1.22 2.62 -15.37
C VAL A 92 1.95 1.39 -15.94
N LEU A 93 1.36 0.67 -16.90
CA LEU A 93 2.03 -0.47 -17.59
C LEU A 93 3.25 -0.04 -18.42
N SER A 94 3.51 1.26 -18.58
CA SER A 94 4.70 1.75 -19.28
C SER A 94 5.97 1.77 -18.42
N ILE A 95 5.92 1.47 -17.11
CA ILE A 95 7.08 1.63 -16.21
C ILE A 95 7.69 0.29 -15.77
N CYS A 96 7.03 -0.86 -15.95
CA CYS A 96 7.56 -2.17 -15.51
C CYS A 96 7.83 -3.20 -16.62
N PHE A 97 7.87 -2.80 -17.90
CA PHE A 97 8.37 -3.65 -19.01
C PHE A 97 9.75 -3.23 -19.54
N TYR A 98 10.54 -2.47 -18.77
CA TYR A 98 11.90 -2.08 -19.13
C TYR A 98 12.93 -2.41 -18.03
N PHE A 99 13.02 -3.69 -17.64
CA PHE A 99 14.30 -4.39 -17.45
C PHE A 99 14.07 -5.91 -17.39
#